data_AF-A0AAD7M8V1-F1
#
_entry.id   AF-A0AAD7M8V1-F1
#
_cell.length_a   1.000
_cell.length_b   1.000
_cell.length_c   1.000
_cell.angle_alpha   90.00
_cell.angle_beta   90.00
_cell.angle_gamma   90.00
#
_symmetry.space_group_name_H-M   'P 1'
#
loop_
_entity.id
_entity.type
_entity.pdbx_description
1 polymer ?
#
loop_
_entity_poly.entity_id
_entity_poly.type
_entity_poly.pdbx_seq_one_letter_code
_entity_poly.pdbx_strand_id
1 'polypeptide(L)'
;LLRITRGLISGSAALLMVTDMEFHPGDLDIYVPASQDKTALSLAQKRLGYELKSSSARTYENNAEIKRVHLLVKGHNKINIITTKGENAAIAVFRFHSTVVMNILTAWGLYCAYPSLTLKGKGVANLPVMLAEASYTLRTRECYEKYRNRGVEIENK
;
A
#
# COMPACT_ATOMS: atom_id res chain seq x y z
N LEU A 1 8.84 11.01 -9.05
CA LEU A 1 9.23 9.86 -8.18
C LEU A 1 8.88 8.55 -8.87
N LEU A 2 7.59 8.21 -9.02
CA LEU A 2 7.10 6.93 -9.58
C LEU A 2 7.80 6.50 -10.88
N ARG A 3 7.86 7.37 -11.91
CA ARG A 3 8.48 7.04 -13.19
C ARG A 3 9.96 6.65 -13.07
N ILE A 4 10.71 7.40 -12.26
CA ILE A 4 12.17 7.23 -12.13
C ILE A 4 12.49 5.97 -11.34
N THR A 5 11.72 5.69 -10.30
CA THR A 5 11.98 4.57 -9.37
C THR A 5 11.23 3.30 -9.73
N ARG A 6 10.53 3.28 -10.87
CA ARG A 6 9.55 2.22 -11.21
C ARG A 6 8.58 1.97 -10.06
N GLY A 7 8.24 3.06 -9.36
CA GLY A 7 7.42 3.03 -8.16
C GLY A 7 5.94 3.06 -8.48
N LEU A 8 5.14 2.62 -7.52
CA LEU A 8 3.70 2.64 -7.58
C LEU A 8 3.10 3.10 -6.25
N ILE A 9 1.87 3.62 -6.29
CA ILE A 9 1.06 3.96 -5.13
C ILE A 9 0.00 2.89 -4.94
N SER A 10 -0.25 2.48 -3.70
CA SER A 10 -1.32 1.53 -3.37
C SER A 10 -2.00 1.91 -2.04
N GLY A 11 -2.73 0.96 -1.44
CA GLY A 11 -3.45 1.18 -0.19
C GLY A 11 -4.60 2.16 -0.35
N SER A 12 -4.82 2.96 0.68
CA SER A 12 -6.04 3.78 0.77
C SER A 12 -6.10 4.94 -0.23
N ALA A 13 -4.96 5.50 -0.62
CA ALA A 13 -4.91 6.53 -1.65
C ALA A 13 -5.30 5.98 -3.02
N ALA A 14 -4.82 4.80 -3.39
CA ALA A 14 -5.19 4.17 -4.66
C ALA A 14 -6.67 3.75 -4.69
N LEU A 15 -7.23 3.32 -3.55
CA LEU A 15 -8.66 3.00 -3.43
C LEU A 15 -9.56 4.21 -3.73
N LEU A 16 -9.21 5.41 -3.25
CA LEU A 16 -9.98 6.63 -3.57
C LEU A 16 -9.96 6.98 -5.05
N MET A 17 -8.88 6.66 -5.76
CA MET A 17 -8.81 6.95 -7.19
C MET A 17 -9.74 6.06 -8.03
N VAL A 18 -10.21 4.95 -7.46
CA VAL A 18 -11.08 3.98 -8.14
C VAL A 18 -12.47 3.89 -7.52
N THR A 19 -12.83 4.69 -6.52
CA THR A 19 -14.15 4.60 -5.88
C THR A 19 -14.71 5.99 -5.57
N ASP A 20 -16.03 6.07 -5.48
CA ASP A 20 -16.75 7.27 -5.02
C ASP A 20 -16.85 7.34 -3.48
N MET A 21 -15.96 6.64 -2.75
CA MET A 21 -15.99 6.63 -1.29
C MET A 21 -15.49 7.96 -0.72
N GLU A 22 -16.19 8.47 0.29
CA GLU A 22 -15.80 9.69 0.98
C GLU A 22 -14.95 9.37 2.22
N PHE A 23 -13.63 9.35 2.05
CA PHE A 23 -12.69 9.32 3.18
C PHE A 23 -11.38 10.04 2.85
N HIS A 24 -10.62 10.40 3.89
CA HIS A 24 -9.28 10.98 3.75
C HIS A 24 -8.20 9.93 4.05
N PRO A 25 -7.22 9.69 3.15
CA PRO A 25 -6.08 8.83 3.45
C PRO A 25 -5.20 9.47 4.53
N GLY A 26 -4.76 8.67 5.50
CA GLY A 26 -3.87 9.15 6.57
C GLY A 26 -2.40 9.28 6.14
N ASP A 27 -2.02 8.53 5.11
CA ASP A 27 -0.69 8.45 4.53
C ASP A 27 -0.74 8.09 3.03
N LEU A 28 0.39 8.26 2.36
CA LEU A 28 0.60 7.82 0.98
C LEU A 28 1.66 6.71 0.94
N ASP A 29 1.22 5.50 0.60
CA ASP A 29 2.09 4.33 0.47
C ASP A 29 2.67 4.24 -0.94
N ILE A 30 4.00 4.35 -1.06
CA ILE A 30 4.75 4.28 -2.32
C ILE A 30 5.65 3.04 -2.29
N TYR A 31 5.38 2.09 -3.18
CA TYR A 31 6.16 0.87 -3.31
C TYR A 31 7.23 1.03 -4.38
N VAL A 32 8.46 0.59 -4.10
CA VAL A 32 9.59 0.63 -5.03
C VAL A 32 10.42 -0.66 -4.96
N PRO A 33 11.08 -1.08 -6.06
CA PRO A 33 12.07 -2.16 -6.02
C PRO A 33 13.24 -1.89 -5.06
N ALA A 34 13.83 -2.94 -4.49
CA ALA A 34 15.03 -2.84 -3.65
C ALA A 34 16.20 -2.09 -4.29
N SER A 35 16.37 -2.22 -5.60
CA SER A 35 17.39 -1.52 -6.37
C SER A 35 17.18 0.01 -6.40
N GLN A 36 15.96 0.48 -6.12
CA GLN A 36 15.56 1.89 -6.19
C GLN A 36 15.40 2.56 -4.82
N ASP A 37 15.67 1.85 -3.72
CA ASP A 37 15.55 2.31 -2.33
C ASP A 37 16.22 3.68 -2.08
N LYS A 38 17.53 3.77 -2.35
CA LYS A 38 18.31 5.00 -2.19
C LYS A 38 17.85 6.12 -3.12
N THR A 39 17.48 5.78 -4.35
CA THR A 39 16.98 6.75 -5.35
C THR A 39 15.65 7.35 -4.90
N ALA A 40 14.73 6.52 -4.42
CA ALA A 40 13.42 6.93 -3.94
C ALA A 40 13.54 7.87 -2.73
N LEU A 41 14.38 7.52 -1.75
CA LEU A 41 14.68 8.37 -0.60
C LEU A 41 15.29 9.71 -1.02
N SER A 42 16.32 9.67 -1.88
CA SER A 42 16.98 10.88 -2.38
C SER A 42 15.99 11.82 -3.08
N LEU A 43 15.10 11.28 -3.92
CA LEU A 43 14.06 12.07 -4.59
C LEU A 43 13.06 12.64 -3.59
N ALA A 44 12.60 11.85 -2.62
CA ALA A 44 11.64 12.32 -1.62
C ALA A 44 12.24 13.42 -0.72
N GLN A 45 13.49 13.27 -0.29
CA GLN A 45 14.16 14.24 0.56
C GLN A 45 14.58 15.48 -0.22
N LYS A 46 15.37 15.30 -1.28
CA LYS A 46 16.03 16.43 -1.97
C LYS A 46 15.11 17.16 -2.95
N ARG A 47 14.12 16.48 -3.55
CA ARG A 47 13.21 17.10 -4.52
C ARG A 47 11.84 17.41 -3.96
N LEU A 48 11.29 16.55 -3.10
CA LEU A 48 9.94 16.74 -2.55
C LEU A 48 9.95 17.42 -1.16
N GLY A 49 11.11 17.48 -0.50
CA GLY A 49 11.27 18.15 0.80
C GLY A 49 10.69 17.35 1.97
N TYR A 50 10.63 16.02 1.86
CA TYR A 50 10.24 15.15 2.95
C TYR A 50 11.42 14.82 3.86
N GLU A 51 11.19 14.74 5.16
CA GLU A 51 12.19 14.32 6.14
C GLU A 51 11.99 12.86 6.51
N LEU A 52 13.07 12.09 6.52
CA LEU A 52 13.06 10.72 7.01
C LEU A 52 12.88 10.72 8.53
N LYS A 53 11.80 10.12 9.04
CA LYS A 53 11.55 9.99 10.49
C LYS A 53 11.95 8.63 11.02
N SER A 54 11.69 7.56 10.29
CA SER A 54 12.11 6.22 10.70
C SER A 54 12.33 5.30 9.52
N SER A 55 13.12 4.26 9.74
CA SER A 55 13.36 3.18 8.78
C SER A 55 13.34 1.87 9.54
N SER A 56 12.44 0.96 9.16
CA SER A 56 12.29 -0.32 9.83
C SER A 56 12.36 -1.47 8.82
N ALA A 57 13.03 -2.54 9.21
CA ALA A 57 12.97 -3.81 8.48
C ALA A 57 11.61 -4.44 8.79
N ARG A 58 10.75 -4.54 7.76
CA ARG A 58 9.40 -5.15 7.78
C ARG A 58 8.38 -4.51 8.74
N THR A 59 7.40 -3.80 8.19
CA THR A 59 6.34 -3.17 9.01
C THR A 59 4.96 -3.09 8.36
N TYR A 60 4.65 -3.97 7.41
CA TYR A 60 3.27 -4.18 6.95
C TYR A 60 2.93 -5.66 6.96
N GLU A 61 2.11 -6.07 7.94
CA GLU A 61 1.32 -7.32 7.94
C GLU A 61 2.10 -8.61 7.64
N ASN A 62 3.38 -8.69 8.01
CA ASN A 62 4.30 -9.79 7.65
C ASN A 62 4.40 -10.11 6.15
N ASN A 63 4.03 -9.16 5.28
CA ASN A 63 4.14 -9.31 3.84
C ASN A 63 5.57 -9.68 3.46
N ALA A 64 5.74 -10.93 3.02
CA ALA A 64 7.07 -11.50 2.80
C ALA A 64 7.85 -10.78 1.69
N GLU A 65 7.17 -10.02 0.83
CA GLU A 65 7.80 -9.25 -0.24
C GLU A 65 8.32 -7.90 0.21
N ILE A 66 7.95 -7.41 1.39
CA ILE A 66 8.44 -6.14 1.91
C ILE A 66 9.82 -6.34 2.56
N LYS A 67 10.80 -5.59 2.06
CA LYS A 67 12.17 -5.55 2.59
C LYS A 67 12.28 -4.50 3.69
N ARG A 68 11.74 -3.30 3.46
CA ARG A 68 11.93 -2.14 4.35
C ARG A 68 10.78 -1.15 4.18
N VAL A 69 10.48 -0.41 5.24
CA VAL A 69 9.56 0.73 5.19
C VAL A 69 10.26 1.94 5.75
N HIS A 70 10.23 3.04 5.01
CA HIS A 70 10.69 4.35 5.41
C HIS A 70 9.49 5.25 5.62
N LEU A 71 9.32 5.74 6.85
CA LEU A 71 8.34 6.78 7.14
C LEU A 71 9.00 8.14 6.89
N LEU A 72 8.42 8.93 5.99
CA LEU A 72 8.83 10.31 5.76
C LEU A 72 7.67 11.28 5.99
N VAL A 73 7.99 12.49 6.45
CA VAL A 73 6.98 13.51 6.75
C VAL A 73 7.35 14.87 6.19
N LYS A 74 6.34 15.68 5.89
CA LYS A 74 6.47 17.09 5.48
C LYS A 74 5.29 17.87 6.06
N GLY A 75 5.52 18.57 7.17
CA GLY A 75 4.45 19.13 7.98
C GLY A 75 3.49 18.02 8.47
N HIS A 76 2.20 18.17 8.19
CA HIS A 76 1.19 17.15 8.52
C HIS A 76 1.09 15.99 7.52
N ASN A 77 1.77 16.09 6.37
CA ASN A 77 1.73 15.06 5.33
C ASN A 77 2.70 13.92 5.64
N LYS A 78 2.24 12.68 5.50
CA LYS A 78 3.03 11.47 5.72
C LYS A 78 3.08 10.63 4.45
N ILE A 79 4.27 10.13 4.10
CA ILE A 79 4.44 9.14 3.05
C ILE A 79 5.25 7.97 3.59
N ASN A 80 4.94 6.77 3.11
CA ASN A 80 5.76 5.59 3.33
C ASN A 80 6.45 5.24 2.01
N ILE A 81 7.77 5.15 2.01
CA ILE A 81 8.51 4.48 0.92
C ILE A 81 8.72 3.04 1.35
N ILE A 82 8.02 2.14 0.68
CA ILE A 82 7.98 0.71 0.95
C ILE A 82 8.84 0.01 -0.10
N THR A 83 9.96 -0.53 0.34
CA THR A 83 10.91 -1.19 -0.53
C THR A 83 10.61 -2.68 -0.59
N THR A 84 10.40 -3.23 -1.78
CA THR A 84 10.13 -4.66 -2.02
C THR A 84 11.41 -5.46 -2.26
N LYS A 85 11.39 -6.77 -1.99
CA LYS A 85 12.53 -7.66 -2.23
C LYS A 85 12.81 -7.87 -3.71
N GLY A 86 11.75 -8.08 -4.51
CA GLY A 86 11.84 -8.26 -5.96
C GLY A 86 11.86 -6.96 -6.76
N GLU A 87 12.12 -7.11 -8.07
CA GLU A 87 12.12 -6.01 -9.05
C GLU A 87 10.72 -5.55 -9.47
N ASN A 88 9.68 -6.35 -9.16
CA ASN A 88 8.29 -5.97 -9.38
C ASN A 88 7.63 -5.64 -8.04
N ALA A 89 7.49 -4.34 -7.77
CA ALA A 89 6.87 -3.85 -6.54
C ALA A 89 5.38 -4.21 -6.40
N ALA A 90 4.69 -4.53 -7.50
CA ALA A 90 3.27 -4.86 -7.49
C ALA A 90 2.98 -6.18 -6.75
N ILE A 91 3.95 -7.10 -6.67
CA ILE A 91 3.78 -8.39 -5.98
C ILE A 91 3.41 -8.16 -4.51
N ALA A 92 4.01 -7.15 -3.85
CA ALA A 92 3.68 -6.82 -2.48
C ALA A 92 2.21 -6.38 -2.33
N VAL A 93 1.65 -5.65 -3.30
CA VAL A 93 0.25 -5.20 -3.27
C VAL A 93 -0.73 -6.37 -3.38
N PHE A 94 -0.46 -7.33 -4.26
CA PHE A 94 -1.31 -8.52 -4.42
C PHE A 94 -1.23 -9.50 -3.23
N ARG A 95 -0.33 -9.25 -2.28
CA ARG A 95 -0.25 -9.97 -1.00
C ARG A 95 -0.96 -9.25 0.15
N PHE A 96 -1.75 -8.22 -0.13
CA PHE A 96 -2.57 -7.61 0.93
C PHE A 96 -3.68 -8.53 1.44
N HIS A 97 -4.11 -8.25 2.67
CA HIS A 97 -5.17 -8.96 3.38
C HIS A 97 -6.54 -8.94 2.68
N SER A 98 -6.82 -8.00 1.78
CA SER A 98 -8.09 -7.99 1.05
C SER A 98 -7.93 -7.46 -0.37
N THR A 99 -8.78 -7.96 -1.27
CA THR A 99 -8.87 -7.50 -2.66
C THR A 99 -9.20 -6.02 -2.79
N VAL A 100 -9.89 -5.41 -1.80
CA VAL A 100 -10.29 -4.00 -1.87
C VAL A 100 -9.10 -3.03 -1.93
N VAL A 101 -7.94 -3.41 -1.40
CA VAL A 101 -6.72 -2.59 -1.42
C VAL A 101 -5.73 -2.97 -2.52
N MET A 102 -6.08 -3.92 -3.40
CA MET A 102 -5.23 -4.37 -4.51
C MET A 102 -5.38 -3.46 -5.74
N ASN A 103 -5.30 -2.16 -5.50
CA ASN A 103 -5.34 -1.12 -6.54
C ASN A 103 -3.97 -0.44 -6.62
N ILE A 104 -3.57 -0.09 -7.83
CA ILE A 104 -2.23 0.39 -8.13
C ILE A 104 -2.33 1.64 -9.00
N LEU A 105 -1.73 2.73 -8.56
CA LEU A 105 -1.46 3.89 -9.39
C LEU A 105 0.02 3.93 -9.75
N THR A 106 0.34 3.96 -11.04
CA THR A 106 1.71 4.09 -11.55
C THR A 106 1.91 5.45 -12.21
N ALA A 107 3.12 5.72 -12.72
CA ALA A 107 3.36 6.88 -13.56
C ALA A 107 2.60 6.86 -14.91
N TRP A 108 2.05 5.71 -15.31
CA TRP A 108 1.46 5.48 -16.63
C TRP A 108 -0.05 5.27 -16.60
N GLY A 109 -0.61 4.97 -15.43
CA GLY A 109 -2.04 4.71 -15.33
C GLY A 109 -2.44 4.07 -14.01
N LEU A 110 -3.75 3.92 -13.89
CA LEU A 110 -4.45 3.33 -12.75
C LEU A 110 -4.85 1.90 -13.09
N TYR A 111 -4.67 0.99 -12.14
CA TYR A 111 -5.03 -0.41 -12.24
C TYR A 111 -5.88 -0.81 -11.04
N CYS A 112 -7.08 -1.32 -11.31
CA CYS A 112 -7.96 -1.92 -10.31
C CYS A 112 -8.03 -3.42 -10.58
N ALA A 113 -7.55 -4.23 -9.63
CA ALA A 113 -7.45 -5.67 -9.84
C ALA A 113 -8.83 -6.37 -9.81
N TYR A 114 -9.77 -5.83 -9.04
CA TYR A 114 -11.09 -6.43 -8.81
C TYR A 114 -12.22 -5.41 -9.01
N PRO A 115 -12.35 -4.81 -10.21
CA PRO A 115 -13.27 -3.68 -10.43
C PRO A 115 -14.73 -4.03 -10.10
N SER A 116 -15.18 -5.25 -10.40
CA SER A 116 -16.56 -5.70 -10.09
C SER A 116 -16.88 -5.74 -8.60
N LEU A 117 -15.87 -5.87 -7.74
CA LEU A 117 -16.00 -5.85 -6.28
C LEU A 117 -15.71 -4.44 -5.75
N THR A 118 -14.55 -3.88 -6.08
CA THR A 118 -14.07 -2.60 -5.57
C THR A 118 -15.04 -1.46 -5.86
N LEU A 119 -15.59 -1.38 -7.08
CA LEU A 119 -16.55 -0.33 -7.46
C LEU A 119 -17.90 -0.45 -6.75
N LYS A 120 -18.22 -1.62 -6.19
CA LYS A 120 -19.44 -1.85 -5.41
C LYS A 120 -19.19 -1.73 -3.90
N GLY A 121 -18.01 -1.27 -3.49
CA GLY A 121 -17.61 -1.26 -2.09
C GLY A 121 -17.51 -2.66 -1.49
N LYS A 122 -17.11 -3.66 -2.27
CA LYS A 122 -16.94 -5.04 -1.80
C LYS A 122 -15.49 -5.49 -1.89
N GLY A 123 -15.10 -6.40 -1.00
CA GLY A 123 -13.80 -7.05 -0.97
C GLY A 123 -13.89 -8.48 -0.46
N VAL A 124 -12.89 -9.29 -0.78
CA VAL A 124 -12.71 -10.64 -0.25
C VAL A 124 -11.43 -10.66 0.56
N ALA A 125 -11.45 -11.34 1.71
CA ALA A 125 -10.26 -11.59 2.50
C ALA A 125 -9.29 -12.52 1.73
N ASN A 126 -8.01 -12.16 1.71
CA ASN A 126 -6.94 -12.96 1.12
C ASN A 126 -6.42 -13.98 2.14
N LEU A 127 -7.31 -14.89 2.54
CA LEU A 127 -7.08 -15.89 3.59
C LEU A 127 -5.82 -16.74 3.40
N PRO A 128 -5.46 -17.21 2.18
CA PRO A 128 -4.21 -17.95 1.99
C PRO A 128 -2.96 -17.17 2.40
N VAL A 129 -2.91 -15.86 2.13
CA VAL A 129 -1.81 -15.01 2.57
C VAL A 129 -1.87 -14.81 4.08
N MET A 130 -3.06 -14.59 4.65
CA MET A 130 -3.23 -14.46 6.09
C MET A 130 -2.76 -15.69 6.88
N LEU A 131 -3.05 -16.88 6.37
CA LEU A 131 -2.66 -18.15 7.01
C LEU A 131 -1.17 -18.45 6.81
N ALA A 132 -0.63 -18.24 5.61
CA ALA A 132 0.77 -18.53 5.30
C ALA A 132 1.76 -17.58 5.98
N GLU A 133 1.37 -16.33 6.23
CA GLU A 133 2.25 -15.32 6.83
C GLU A 133 2.05 -15.19 8.36
N ALA A 134 1.26 -16.08 8.97
CA ALA A 134 0.76 -15.94 10.35
C ALA A 134 0.16 -14.54 10.60
N SER A 135 -0.39 -13.94 9.55
CA SER A 135 -0.81 -12.54 9.47
C SER A 135 -2.24 -12.31 9.91
N TYR A 136 -2.89 -13.30 10.53
CA TYR A 136 -4.11 -13.06 11.29
C TYR A 136 -3.76 -12.34 12.62
N THR A 137 -3.20 -11.14 12.48
CA THR A 137 -2.77 -10.27 13.56
C THR A 137 -3.88 -9.29 13.92
N LEU A 138 -3.79 -8.68 15.12
CA LEU A 138 -4.66 -7.57 15.53
C LEU A 138 -4.71 -6.47 14.45
N ARG A 139 -3.57 -6.16 13.84
CA ARG A 139 -3.46 -5.13 12.80
C ARG A 139 -4.28 -5.44 11.55
N THR A 140 -4.35 -6.71 11.13
CA THR A 140 -5.16 -7.10 9.98
C THR A 140 -6.65 -6.94 10.26
N ARG A 141 -7.08 -7.23 11.50
CA ARG A 141 -8.45 -6.95 11.95
C ARG A 141 -8.75 -5.46 11.97
N GLU A 142 -7.85 -4.64 12.50
CA GLU A 142 -7.95 -3.17 12.47
C GLU A 142 -8.05 -2.64 11.03
N CYS A 143 -7.30 -3.22 10.10
CA CYS A 143 -7.39 -2.87 8.68
C CYS A 143 -8.77 -3.20 8.09
N TYR A 144 -9.34 -4.36 8.39
CA TYR A 144 -10.70 -4.70 7.95
C TYR A 144 -11.74 -3.75 8.53
N GLU A 145 -11.67 -3.47 9.83
CA GLU A 145 -12.57 -2.54 10.51
C GLU A 145 -12.44 -1.13 9.91
N LYS A 146 -11.22 -0.67 9.65
CA LYS A 146 -10.96 0.61 8.97
C LYS A 146 -11.68 0.71 7.63
N TYR A 147 -11.66 -0.34 6.80
CA TYR A 147 -12.35 -0.32 5.50
C TYR A 147 -13.87 -0.55 5.63
N ARG A 148 -14.33 -1.35 6.59
CA ARG A 148 -15.77 -1.46 6.91
C ARG A 148 -16.37 -0.13 7.32
N ASN A 149 -15.67 0.63 8.15
CA ASN A 149 -16.07 1.98 8.55
C ASN A 149 -16.10 2.99 7.39
N ARG A 150 -15.50 2.64 6.24
CA ARG A 150 -15.54 3.41 4.98
C ARG A 150 -16.61 2.90 4.00
N GLY A 151 -17.49 2.00 4.46
CA GLY A 151 -18.56 1.44 3.63
C GLY A 151 -18.15 0.20 2.81
N VAL A 152 -17.01 -0.43 3.13
CA VAL A 152 -16.59 -1.66 2.43
C VAL A 152 -17.15 -2.91 3.11
N GLU A 153 -17.87 -3.74 2.36
CA GLU A 153 -18.22 -5.09 2.77
C GLU A 153 -17.06 -6.06 2.46
N ILE A 154 -16.47 -6.69 3.49
CA ILE A 154 -15.38 -7.67 3.33
C ILE A 154 -15.87 -9.07 3.69
N GLU A 155 -15.95 -9.94 2.69
CA GLU A 155 -16.30 -11.35 2.84
C GLU A 155 -15.09 -12.20 3.27
N ASN A 156 -15.28 -13.08 4.25
CA ASN A 156 -14.32 -14.14 4.60
C ASN A 156 -14.82 -15.42 3.90
N LYS A 157 -14.18 -15.84 2.81
CA LYS A 157 -14.53 -17.11 2.13
C LYS A 157 -13.56 -18.22 2.48
#